data_AF-A0AAD9CBI2-F1
#
_entry.id   AF-A0AAD9CBI2-F1
#
_cell.length_a   1.000
_cell.length_b   1.000
_cell.length_c   1.000
_cell.angle_alpha   90.00
_cell.angle_beta   90.00
_cell.angle_gamma   90.00
#
_symmetry.space_group_name_H-M   'P 1'
#
loop_
_entity.id
_entity.type
_entity.pdbx_description
1 polymer ?
#
loop_
_entity_poly.entity_id
_entity_poly.type
_entity_poly.pdbx_seq_one_letter_code
_entity_poly.pdbx_strand_id
1 'polypeptide(L)'
;PVPIDDSFCGLDINQPLGGSQLVTGHTLYTETRDRMTSVTSYVYNGYCVAFVGTKSGRLKKIRVDGPPHGGVQYETLSVIKDGSTVLRDMAFSLDKNYLYVMSERQRERLSGGGDGCPSCLLIFNTRQLAA
;
A
#
# COMPACT_ATOMS: atom_id res chain seq x y z
N PRO A 1 11.94 -6.81 37.77
CA PRO A 1 11.23 -6.70 36.47
C PRO A 1 11.95 -5.67 35.59
N VAL A 2 12.29 -6.04 34.35
CA VAL A 2 12.86 -5.07 33.41
C VAL A 2 11.72 -4.21 32.86
N PRO A 3 11.81 -2.86 32.93
CA PRO A 3 10.84 -1.99 32.27
C PRO A 3 10.85 -2.26 30.77
N ILE A 4 9.66 -2.48 30.20
CA ILE A 4 9.47 -2.61 28.77
C ILE A 4 8.92 -1.27 28.29
N ASP A 5 9.71 -0.55 27.52
CA ASP A 5 9.36 0.73 26.90
C ASP A 5 9.43 0.63 25.37
N ASP A 6 9.15 1.74 24.68
CA ASP A 6 9.16 1.81 23.21
C ASP A 6 10.53 1.52 22.59
N SER A 7 11.61 1.65 23.37
CA SER A 7 12.99 1.42 22.94
C SER A 7 13.53 0.07 23.39
N PHE A 8 12.67 -0.81 23.91
CA PHE A 8 13.06 -2.12 24.39
C PHE A 8 13.56 -3.01 23.23
N CYS A 9 14.86 -3.34 23.28
CA CYS A 9 15.55 -4.13 22.25
C CYS A 9 15.69 -5.63 22.61
N GLY A 10 14.94 -6.13 23.59
CA GLY A 10 15.01 -7.53 24.00
C GLY A 10 16.03 -7.83 25.10
N LEU A 11 15.96 -9.06 25.60
CA LEU A 11 16.90 -9.67 26.54
C LEU A 11 17.25 -11.06 26.03
N ASP A 12 18.23 -11.72 26.63
CA ASP A 12 18.62 -13.11 26.33
C ASP A 12 17.50 -14.14 26.62
N ILE A 13 16.53 -13.76 27.45
CA ILE A 13 15.35 -14.56 27.83
C ILE A 13 14.08 -14.18 27.07
N ASN A 14 13.10 -15.09 27.05
CA ASN A 14 11.77 -14.91 26.43
C ASN A 14 11.81 -14.62 24.93
N GLN A 15 12.85 -15.06 24.23
CA GLN A 15 12.98 -14.93 22.79
C GLN A 15 13.17 -16.29 22.11
N PRO A 16 12.59 -16.50 20.92
CA PRO A 16 11.78 -15.54 20.15
C PRO A 16 10.36 -15.37 20.71
N LEU A 17 9.82 -14.14 20.60
CA LEU A 17 8.44 -13.85 20.98
C LEU A 17 7.47 -14.16 19.84
N GLY A 18 6.38 -14.84 20.17
CA GLY A 18 5.23 -15.04 19.29
C GLY A 18 3.94 -14.52 19.93
N GLY A 19 2.81 -14.66 19.23
CA GLY A 19 1.50 -14.31 19.74
C GLY A 19 0.41 -15.00 18.94
N SER A 20 -0.68 -15.39 19.61
CA SER A 20 -1.87 -15.94 18.96
C SER A 20 -2.88 -14.85 18.58
N GLN A 21 -2.81 -13.69 19.22
CA GLN A 21 -3.67 -12.55 18.94
C GLN A 21 -3.15 -11.77 17.74
N LEU A 22 -4.02 -11.54 16.76
CA LEU A 22 -3.68 -10.79 15.55
C LEU A 22 -3.80 -9.29 15.78
N VAL A 23 -2.92 -8.52 15.15
CA VAL A 23 -3.05 -7.07 15.06
C VAL A 23 -4.12 -6.72 14.02
N THR A 24 -5.13 -5.94 14.43
CA THR A 24 -6.22 -5.51 13.56
C THR A 24 -5.97 -4.13 12.98
N GLY A 25 -6.07 -3.98 11.66
CA GLY A 25 -6.05 -2.69 10.98
C GLY A 25 -7.45 -2.14 10.69
N HIS A 26 -7.51 -0.87 10.31
CA HIS A 26 -8.74 -0.26 9.78
C HIS A 26 -8.89 -0.55 8.29
N THR A 27 -10.01 -1.14 7.88
CA THR A 27 -10.30 -1.39 6.46
C THR A 27 -10.63 -0.08 5.75
N LEU A 28 -9.83 0.27 4.74
CA LEU A 28 -10.02 1.49 3.94
C LEU A 28 -10.81 1.24 2.66
N TYR A 29 -10.52 0.14 1.96
CA TYR A 29 -11.13 -0.17 0.69
C TYR A 29 -11.19 -1.69 0.48
N THR A 30 -12.24 -2.16 -0.18
CA THR A 30 -12.45 -3.57 -0.51
C THR A 30 -12.79 -3.73 -1.99
N GLU A 31 -12.31 -4.80 -2.60
CA GLU A 31 -12.54 -5.12 -4.00
C GLU A 31 -12.84 -6.61 -4.13
N THR A 32 -13.80 -6.98 -5.00
CA THR A 32 -14.25 -8.36 -5.17
C THR A 32 -14.02 -8.89 -6.59
N ARG A 33 -13.85 -8.02 -7.58
CA ARG A 33 -13.73 -8.42 -9.00
C ARG A 33 -12.29 -8.51 -9.46
N ASP A 34 -11.54 -7.44 -9.17
CA ASP A 34 -10.18 -7.27 -9.65
C ASP A 34 -9.19 -7.28 -8.49
N ARG A 35 -8.60 -8.46 -8.24
CA ARG A 35 -7.73 -8.71 -7.10
C ARG A 35 -6.63 -7.65 -7.01
N MET A 36 -6.53 -7.02 -5.84
CA MET A 36 -5.45 -6.09 -5.51
C MET A 36 -4.14 -6.88 -5.33
N THR A 37 -3.04 -6.41 -5.89
CA THR A 37 -1.76 -7.17 -5.94
C THR A 37 -0.57 -6.39 -5.39
N SER A 38 -0.64 -5.06 -5.36
CA SER A 38 0.43 -4.21 -4.87
C SER A 38 -0.12 -2.94 -4.27
N VAL A 39 0.67 -2.30 -3.40
CA VAL A 39 0.35 -0.97 -2.88
C VAL A 39 1.60 -0.10 -2.76
N THR A 40 1.42 1.19 -3.00
CA THR A 40 2.28 2.23 -2.44
C THR A 40 1.42 3.40 -1.97
N SER A 41 1.96 4.26 -1.11
CA SER A 41 1.26 5.44 -0.62
C SER A 41 2.19 6.63 -0.52
N TYR A 42 1.59 7.81 -0.60
CA TYR A 42 2.24 9.07 -0.29
C TYR A 42 1.20 10.08 0.19
N VAL A 43 1.66 11.12 0.86
CA VAL A 43 0.84 12.26 1.24
C VAL A 43 0.94 13.33 0.16
N TYR A 44 -0.21 13.79 -0.34
CA TYR A 44 -0.37 14.88 -1.30
C TYR A 44 -1.28 15.94 -0.71
N ASN A 45 -0.78 17.16 -0.54
CA ASN A 45 -1.56 18.29 -0.02
C ASN A 45 -2.32 17.95 1.29
N GLY A 46 -1.65 17.25 2.21
CA GLY A 46 -2.24 16.82 3.49
C GLY A 46 -3.16 15.59 3.40
N TYR A 47 -3.46 15.07 2.20
CA TYR A 47 -4.24 13.86 2.02
C TYR A 47 -3.35 12.66 1.79
N CYS A 48 -3.67 11.55 2.44
CA CYS A 48 -3.04 10.29 2.16
C CYS A 48 -3.65 9.66 0.91
N VAL A 49 -2.82 9.35 -0.08
CA VAL A 49 -3.24 8.70 -1.33
C VAL A 49 -2.56 7.35 -1.46
N ALA A 50 -3.39 6.30 -1.58
CA ALA A 50 -2.96 4.94 -1.84
C ALA A 50 -3.10 4.61 -3.34
N PHE A 51 -2.05 4.05 -3.92
CA PHE A 51 -2.04 3.49 -5.26
C PHE A 51 -2.06 1.98 -5.14
N VAL A 52 -3.10 1.36 -5.68
CA VAL A 52 -3.30 -0.09 -5.57
C VAL A 52 -3.27 -0.70 -6.96
N GLY A 53 -2.26 -1.53 -7.21
CA GLY A 53 -2.15 -2.32 -8.44
C GLY A 53 -3.09 -3.52 -8.42
N THR A 54 -3.53 -3.97 -9.58
CA THR A 54 -4.45 -5.10 -9.71
C THR A 54 -3.93 -6.22 -10.61
N LYS A 55 -4.58 -7.38 -10.53
CA LYS A 55 -4.26 -8.55 -11.37
C LYS A 55 -4.46 -8.29 -12.86
N SER A 56 -5.38 -7.39 -13.24
CA SER A 56 -5.69 -7.08 -14.64
C SER A 56 -4.90 -5.89 -15.18
N GLY A 57 -3.77 -5.52 -14.56
CA GLY A 57 -2.92 -4.43 -15.06
C GLY A 57 -3.48 -3.03 -14.82
N ARG A 58 -4.39 -2.87 -13.85
CA ARG A 58 -4.97 -1.56 -13.50
C ARG A 58 -4.33 -1.00 -12.24
N LEU A 59 -4.40 0.32 -12.11
CA LEU A 59 -3.96 1.04 -10.94
C LEU A 59 -5.10 1.91 -10.41
N LYS A 60 -5.53 1.65 -9.17
CA LYS A 60 -6.57 2.40 -8.48
C LYS A 60 -5.92 3.47 -7.62
N LYS A 61 -6.41 4.71 -7.67
CA LYS A 61 -6.03 5.78 -6.75
C LYS A 61 -7.14 5.97 -5.71
N ILE A 62 -6.77 5.88 -4.44
CA ILE A 62 -7.69 5.88 -3.32
C ILE A 62 -7.24 6.96 -2.34
N ARG A 63 -8.10 7.93 -2.05
CA ARG A 63 -7.87 8.91 -0.99
C ARG A 63 -8.28 8.29 0.34
N VAL A 64 -7.43 8.38 1.35
CA VAL A 64 -7.66 7.82 2.68
C VAL A 64 -8.21 8.92 3.58
N ASP A 65 -9.49 8.80 3.94
CA ASP A 65 -10.23 9.80 4.71
C ASP A 65 -10.43 9.40 6.18
N GLY A 66 -10.05 8.17 6.55
CA GLY A 66 -10.20 7.64 7.90
C GLY A 66 -11.65 7.32 8.27
N PRO A 67 -11.91 6.77 9.47
CA PRO A 67 -13.27 6.43 9.90
C PRO A 67 -14.19 7.67 10.01
N PRO A 68 -15.48 7.57 9.65
CA PRO A 68 -16.18 6.39 9.13
C PRO A 68 -16.03 6.17 7.62
N HIS A 69 -15.44 7.13 6.90
CA HIS A 69 -15.42 7.16 5.43
C HIS A 69 -14.47 6.15 4.80
N GLY A 70 -13.44 5.71 5.53
CA GLY A 70 -12.45 4.74 5.06
C GLY A 70 -11.58 5.33 3.95
N GLY A 71 -11.68 4.75 2.76
CA GLY A 71 -10.95 5.17 1.56
C GLY A 71 -11.88 5.32 0.35
N VAL A 72 -11.74 6.43 -0.37
CA VAL A 72 -12.55 6.75 -1.55
C VAL A 72 -11.70 6.56 -2.80
N GLN A 73 -12.05 5.58 -3.62
CA GLN A 73 -11.46 5.43 -4.95
C GLN A 73 -11.97 6.55 -5.86
N TYR A 74 -11.08 7.42 -6.32
CA TYR A 74 -11.44 8.54 -7.20
C TYR A 74 -10.96 8.35 -8.64
N GLU A 75 -10.02 7.43 -8.89
CA GLU A 75 -9.49 7.19 -10.23
C GLU A 75 -9.08 5.73 -10.42
N THR A 76 -9.20 5.21 -11.65
CA THR A 76 -8.61 3.94 -12.04
C THR A 76 -8.00 4.04 -13.43
N LEU A 77 -6.71 3.74 -13.52
CA LEU A 77 -5.93 3.79 -14.74
C LEU A 77 -5.66 2.38 -15.26
N SER A 78 -5.74 2.18 -16.58
CA SER A 78 -5.23 0.96 -17.21
C SER A 78 -3.77 1.20 -17.54
N VAL A 79 -2.87 0.58 -16.79
CA VAL A 79 -1.44 0.94 -16.81
C VAL A 79 -0.63 -0.08 -17.61
N ILE A 80 -0.93 -1.36 -17.46
CA ILE A 80 -0.31 -2.43 -18.26
C ILE A 80 -1.22 -2.78 -19.43
N LYS A 81 -0.74 -2.55 -20.65
CA LYS A 81 -1.57 -2.66 -21.88
C LYS A 81 -2.01 -4.09 -22.20
N ASP A 82 -1.17 -5.06 -21.88
CA ASP A 82 -1.47 -6.48 -22.09
C ASP A 82 -2.33 -7.09 -20.97
N GLY A 83 -2.72 -6.28 -19.98
CA GLY A 83 -3.55 -6.71 -18.84
C GLY A 83 -2.80 -7.57 -17.82
N SER A 84 -1.47 -7.71 -17.92
CA SER A 84 -0.68 -8.47 -16.95
C SER A 84 -0.75 -7.86 -15.56
N THR A 85 -0.57 -8.71 -14.55
CA THR A 85 -0.61 -8.32 -13.14
C THR A 85 0.43 -7.25 -12.81
N VAL A 86 0.00 -6.25 -12.04
CA VAL A 86 0.92 -5.27 -11.44
C VAL A 86 1.70 -5.95 -10.31
N LEU A 87 3.03 -5.88 -10.40
CA LEU A 87 3.94 -6.45 -9.40
C LEU A 87 3.96 -5.61 -8.11
N ARG A 88 4.43 -6.24 -7.02
CA ARG A 88 4.47 -5.65 -5.67
C ARG A 88 5.28 -4.37 -5.62
N ASP A 89 6.38 -4.33 -6.37
CA ASP A 89 7.31 -3.21 -6.35
C ASP A 89 6.74 -2.05 -7.18
N MET A 90 6.49 -0.94 -6.49
CA MET A 90 6.13 0.33 -7.08
C MET A 90 6.94 1.42 -6.39
N ALA A 91 7.48 2.35 -7.17
CA ALA A 91 8.37 3.38 -6.64
C ALA A 91 8.03 4.74 -7.23
N PHE A 92 8.04 5.77 -6.39
CA PHE A 92 7.96 7.13 -6.88
C PHE A 92 9.33 7.61 -7.37
N SER A 93 9.34 8.48 -8.37
CA SER A 93 10.53 9.28 -8.72
C SER A 93 10.98 10.15 -7.55
N LEU A 94 12.22 10.63 -7.58
CA LEU A 94 12.79 11.46 -6.51
C LEU A 94 11.98 12.75 -6.31
N ASP A 95 11.52 13.35 -7.40
CA ASP A 95 10.67 14.54 -7.44
C ASP A 95 9.18 14.24 -7.18
N LYS A 96 8.79 12.96 -6.97
CA LYS A 96 7.41 12.49 -6.77
C LYS A 96 6.42 12.80 -7.90
N ASN A 97 6.90 13.39 -8.99
CA ASN A 97 6.08 13.68 -10.17
C ASN A 97 5.64 12.42 -10.90
N TYR A 98 6.23 11.25 -10.58
CA TYR A 98 5.91 10.01 -11.24
C TYR A 98 5.91 8.81 -10.32
N LEU A 99 5.04 7.86 -10.63
CA LEU A 99 4.99 6.52 -10.08
C LEU A 99 5.41 5.51 -11.16
N TYR A 100 6.42 4.73 -10.85
CA TYR A 100 6.87 3.60 -11.65
C TYR A 100 6.09 2.35 -11.24
N VAL A 101 5.48 1.73 -12.24
CA VAL A 101 4.68 0.51 -12.10
C VAL A 101 5.23 -0.53 -13.07
N MET A 102 5.28 -1.78 -12.65
CA MET A 102 5.88 -2.85 -13.43
C MET A 102 5.00 -4.09 -13.46
N SER A 103 5.07 -4.80 -14.59
CA SER A 103 4.63 -6.19 -14.76
C SER A 103 5.85 -7.07 -15.01
N GLU A 104 5.66 -8.38 -15.19
CA GLU A 104 6.75 -9.29 -15.56
C GLU A 104 7.44 -8.90 -16.88
N ARG A 105 6.71 -8.22 -17.78
CA ARG A 105 7.16 -7.97 -19.16
C ARG A 105 7.21 -6.49 -19.53
N GLN A 106 6.64 -5.60 -18.72
CA GLN A 106 6.49 -4.18 -19.04
C GLN A 106 6.82 -3.28 -17.85
N ARG A 107 7.29 -2.07 -18.16
CA ARG A 107 7.53 -1.00 -17.19
C ARG A 107 6.82 0.24 -17.69
N GLU A 108 6.01 0.84 -16.83
CA GLU A 108 5.15 1.98 -17.16
C GLU A 108 5.36 3.09 -16.12
N ARG A 109 5.27 4.34 -16.56
CA ARG A 109 5.46 5.53 -15.73
C ARG A 109 4.20 6.37 -15.78
N LEU A 110 3.69 6.77 -14.63
CA LEU A 110 2.46 7.54 -14.50
C LEU A 110 2.75 8.82 -13.74
N SER A 111 2.06 9.92 -14.07
CA SER A 111 2.21 11.16 -13.32
C SER A 111 1.69 10.98 -11.88
N GLY A 112 2.60 11.11 -10.92
CA GLY A 112 2.33 11.29 -9.49
C GLY A 112 2.11 12.78 -9.22
N GLY A 113 1.04 13.13 -8.52
CA GLY A 113 0.87 14.51 -8.05
C GLY A 113 2.00 14.84 -7.09
N GLY A 114 2.67 15.98 -7.24
CA GLY A 114 3.93 16.30 -6.54
C GLY A 114 3.83 16.73 -5.06
N ASP A 115 5.03 16.92 -4.49
CA ASP A 115 5.42 17.40 -3.14
C ASP A 115 5.32 16.41 -1.97
N GLY A 116 6.43 16.30 -1.21
CA GLY A 116 6.82 15.08 -0.48
C GLY A 116 6.70 15.05 1.06
N CYS A 117 6.71 13.80 1.56
CA CYS A 117 6.80 13.27 2.93
C CYS A 117 5.54 13.43 3.84
N PRO A 118 5.12 12.43 4.67
CA PRO A 118 5.57 11.04 4.85
C PRO A 118 4.77 10.01 4.00
N SER A 119 5.18 8.75 3.97
CA SER A 119 4.32 7.64 3.52
C SER A 119 3.33 7.28 4.63
N CYS A 120 2.07 7.01 4.29
CA CYS A 120 1.13 6.48 5.26
C CYS A 120 1.43 5.00 5.51
N LEU A 121 1.47 4.59 6.78
CA LEU A 121 1.50 3.18 7.11
C LEU A 121 0.16 2.55 6.72
N LEU A 122 0.15 1.86 5.59
CA LEU A 122 -1.01 1.09 5.13
C LEU A 122 -0.70 -0.39 5.32
N ILE A 123 -1.42 -1.03 6.22
CA ILE A 123 -1.33 -2.49 6.43
C ILE A 123 -2.37 -3.15 5.53
N PHE A 124 -1.90 -3.88 4.52
CA PHE A 124 -2.76 -4.69 3.69
C PHE A 124 -2.95 -6.05 4.33
N ASN A 125 -4.20 -6.43 4.56
CA ASN A 125 -4.50 -7.77 5.02
C ASN A 125 -4.15 -8.76 3.89
N THR A 126 -3.19 -9.64 4.16
CA THR A 126 -2.71 -10.65 3.21
C THR A 126 -3.81 -11.65 2.81
N ARG A 127 -4.93 -11.77 3.53
CA ARG A 127 -6.09 -12.55 3.08
C ARG A 127 -6.76 -11.98 1.82
N GLN A 128 -6.55 -10.71 1.48
CA GLN A 128 -7.00 -10.11 0.21
C GLN A 128 -5.95 -10.19 -0.91
N LEU A 129 -4.70 -10.54 -0.57
CA LEU A 129 -3.58 -10.68 -1.51
C LEU A 129 -3.26 -12.15 -1.84
N ALA A 130 -3.68 -13.10 -0.99
CA ALA A 130 -3.46 -14.53 -1.15
C ALA A 130 -4.73 -15.23 -1.68
N ALA A 131 -4.71 -15.57 -2.96
CA ALA A 131 -5.36 -16.73 -3.56
C ALA A 131 -4.54 -17.18 -4.75
#